data_AF-A0A3M1ZV88-F1
#
_entry.id   AF-A0A3M1ZV88-F1
#
_cell.length_a   1.000
_cell.length_b   1.000
_cell.length_c   1.000
_cell.angle_alpha   90.00
_cell.angle_beta   90.00
_cell.angle_gamma   90.00
#
_symmetry.space_group_name_H-M   'P 1'
#
loop_
_entity.id
_entity.type
_entity.pdbx_description
1 polymer ?
#
loop_
_entity_poly.entity_id
_entity_poly.type
_entity_poly.pdbx_seq_one_letter_code
_entity_poly.pdbx_strand_id
1 'polypeptide(L)'
;MAVVLDDLNLHKAERLLCERALAEAGTIVEAAKLLGITRHALKRRIVKHGIEWPPRRDRGASDGDTPRESAPHLRPVVSGARA
;
A
#
# COMPACT_ATOMS: atom_id res chain seq x y z
N MET A 1 2.26 4.73 -17.74
CA MET A 1 3.00 3.53 -17.29
C MET A 1 3.86 3.00 -18.44
N ALA A 2 5.18 2.95 -18.26
CA ALA A 2 6.11 2.29 -19.18
C ALA A 2 6.53 0.94 -18.58
N VAL A 3 6.53 -0.12 -19.38
CA VAL A 3 6.85 -1.49 -18.96
C VAL A 3 7.85 -2.09 -19.93
N VAL A 4 8.92 -2.68 -19.41
CA VAL A 4 9.87 -3.47 -20.19
C VAL A 4 9.40 -4.92 -20.18
N LEU A 5 9.39 -5.55 -21.34
CA LEU A 5 9.08 -6.98 -21.49
C LEU A 5 10.38 -7.72 -21.73
N ASP A 6 10.75 -8.61 -20.82
CA ASP A 6 12.00 -9.38 -20.92
C ASP A 6 11.93 -10.47 -22.00
N ASP A 7 10.72 -10.99 -22.24
CA ASP A 7 10.44 -12.05 -23.22
C ASP A 7 9.29 -11.66 -24.15
N LEU A 8 9.31 -12.15 -25.39
CA LEU A 8 8.18 -12.07 -26.34
C LEU A 8 7.08 -13.10 -26.03
N ASN A 9 6.84 -13.38 -24.75
CA ASN A 9 5.80 -14.30 -24.31
C ASN A 9 4.56 -13.53 -23.85
N LEU A 10 3.47 -13.70 -24.58
CA LEU A 10 2.21 -12.99 -24.30
C LEU A 10 1.68 -13.26 -22.89
N HIS A 11 1.78 -14.51 -22.40
CA HIS A 11 1.29 -14.86 -21.09
C HIS A 11 2.05 -14.12 -19.98
N LYS A 12 3.39 -14.12 -20.04
CA LYS A 12 4.23 -13.39 -19.09
C LYS A 12 3.99 -11.88 -19.16
N ALA A 13 3.93 -11.32 -20.38
CA ALA A 13 3.70 -9.90 -20.59
C ALA A 13 2.35 -9.45 -20.02
N GLU A 14 1.27 -10.20 -20.29
CA GLU A 14 -0.05 -9.89 -19.77
C GLU A 14 -0.12 -9.96 -18.25
N ARG A 15 0.54 -10.95 -17.65
CA ARG A 15 0.62 -11.09 -16.19
C ARG A 15 1.30 -9.87 -15.58
N LEU A 16 2.48 -9.52 -16.08
CA LEU A 16 3.29 -8.41 -15.56
C LEU A 16 2.55 -7.06 -15.72
N LEU A 17 1.88 -6.83 -16.85
CA LEU A 17 1.06 -5.64 -17.05
C LEU A 17 -0.10 -5.56 -16.04
N CYS A 18 -0.78 -6.67 -15.78
CA CYS A 18 -1.87 -6.71 -14.80
C CYS A 18 -1.35 -6.46 -13.38
N GLU A 19 -0.25 -7.11 -12.99
CA GLU A 19 0.39 -6.90 -11.68
C GLU A 19 0.81 -5.44 -11.50
N ARG A 20 1.44 -4.83 -12.51
CA ARG A 20 1.90 -3.45 -12.43
C ARG A 20 0.75 -2.45 -12.37
N ALA A 21 -0.31 -2.65 -13.16
CA ALA A 21 -1.49 -1.81 -13.11
C ALA A 21 -2.23 -1.91 -11.76
N LEU A 22 -2.28 -3.12 -11.18
CA LEU A 22 -2.85 -3.35 -9.85
C LEU A 22 -1.98 -2.81 -8.71
N ALA A 23 -0.66 -2.75 -8.88
CA ALA A 23 0.23 -2.13 -7.91
C ALA A 23 0.17 -0.60 -7.97
N GLU A 24 0.05 -0.03 -9.16
CA GLU A 24 -0.05 1.42 -9.38
C GLU A 24 -1.43 1.96 -8.98
N ALA A 25 -2.49 1.19 -9.23
CA ALA A 25 -3.85 1.57 -8.85
C ALA A 25 -4.32 0.85 -7.58
N GLY A 26 -4.83 1.59 -6.60
CA GLY A 26 -5.37 1.01 -5.36
C GLY A 26 -6.67 0.21 -5.55
N THR A 27 -7.32 0.32 -6.72
CA THR A 27 -8.60 -0.35 -7.01
C THR A 27 -8.60 -1.06 -8.36
N ILE A 28 -9.37 -2.14 -8.47
CA ILE A 28 -9.53 -2.90 -9.73
C ILE A 28 -10.11 -2.00 -10.84
N VAL A 29 -10.97 -1.04 -10.49
CA VAL A 29 -11.61 -0.16 -11.47
C VAL A 29 -10.61 0.80 -12.08
N GLU A 30 -9.75 1.40 -11.26
CA GLU A 30 -8.68 2.29 -11.72
C GLU A 30 -7.60 1.51 -12.50
N ALA A 31 -7.21 0.33 -12.03
CA ALA A 31 -6.29 -0.55 -12.75
C ALA A 31 -6.80 -0.89 -14.15
N ALA A 32 -8.10 -1.20 -14.27
CA ALA A 32 -8.72 -1.49 -15.56
C ALA A 32 -8.73 -0.26 -16.49
N LYS A 33 -8.94 0.95 -15.95
CA LYS A 33 -8.85 2.20 -16.70
C LYS A 33 -7.42 2.47 -17.20
N LEU A 34 -6.40 2.23 -16.37
CA LEU A 34 -5.00 2.39 -16.76
C LEU A 34 -4.61 1.46 -17.93
N LEU A 35 -5.15 0.24 -17.92
CA LEU A 35 -4.95 -0.74 -19.00
C LEU A 35 -5.86 -0.52 -20.22
N GLY A 36 -6.84 0.39 -20.16
CA GLY A 36 -7.80 0.61 -21.24
C GLY A 36 -8.77 -0.55 -21.47
N ILE A 37 -9.05 -1.36 -20.46
CA ILE A 37 -9.97 -2.52 -20.53
C ILE A 37 -11.13 -2.41 -19.55
N THR A 38 -12.12 -3.28 -19.68
CA THR A 38 -13.21 -3.34 -18.71
C THR A 38 -12.79 -4.04 -17.41
N ARG A 39 -13.44 -3.68 -16.30
CA ARG A 39 -13.30 -4.35 -15.00
C ARG A 39 -13.47 -5.87 -15.11
N HIS A 40 -14.42 -6.34 -15.92
CA HIS A 40 -14.68 -7.77 -16.12
C HIS A 40 -13.55 -8.47 -16.87
N ALA A 41 -12.99 -7.82 -17.89
CA ALA A 41 -11.82 -8.34 -18.59
C ALA A 41 -10.62 -8.47 -17.64
N LEU A 42 -10.37 -7.45 -16.79
CA LEU A 42 -9.29 -7.51 -15.80
C LEU A 42 -9.50 -8.64 -14.79
N LYS A 43 -10.71 -8.80 -14.24
CA LYS A 43 -11.02 -9.90 -13.30
C LYS A 43 -10.75 -11.27 -13.91
N ARG A 44 -11.12 -11.49 -15.18
CA ARG A 44 -10.81 -12.76 -15.88
C ARG A 44 -9.31 -12.97 -16.07
N ARG A 45 -8.54 -11.91 -16.36
CA ARG A 45 -7.08 -11.97 -16.49
C ARG A 45 -6.39 -12.30 -15.17
N ILE A 46 -6.85 -11.74 -14.06
CA ILE A 46 -6.35 -12.08 -12.71
C ILE A 46 -6.51 -13.58 -12.45
N VAL A 47 -7.69 -14.14 -12.71
CA VAL A 47 -7.95 -15.58 -12.54
C VAL A 47 -7.12 -16.42 -13.51
N LYS A 48 -7.08 -16.04 -14.79
CA LYS A 48 -6.34 -16.77 -15.84
C LYS A 48 -4.83 -16.83 -15.57
N HIS A 49 -4.26 -15.75 -15.04
CA HIS A 49 -2.82 -15.61 -14.80
C HIS A 49 -2.42 -15.93 -13.35
N GLY A 50 -3.39 -16.30 -12.49
CA GLY A 50 -3.13 -16.68 -11.10
C GLY A 50 -2.56 -15.56 -10.24
N ILE A 51 -2.97 -14.31 -10.49
CA ILE A 51 -2.48 -13.14 -9.75
C ILE A 51 -3.20 -13.06 -8.40
N GLU A 52 -2.45 -13.01 -7.29
CA GLU A 52 -3.03 -12.85 -5.96
C GLU A 52 -3.52 -11.40 -5.77
N TRP A 53 -4.83 -11.22 -5.67
CA TRP A 53 -5.47 -9.93 -5.45
C TRP A 53 -6.78 -10.08 -4.65
N PRO A 54 -7.09 -9.23 -3.66
CA PRO A 54 -6.31 -8.08 -3.20
C PRO A 54 -5.01 -8.50 -2.51
N PRO A 55 -3.94 -7.67 -2.57
CA PRO A 55 -2.70 -7.98 -1.89
C PRO A 55 -3.03 -8.18 -0.41
N ARG A 56 -2.46 -9.22 0.19
CA ARG A 56 -2.57 -9.40 1.64
C ARG A 56 -2.14 -8.08 2.27
N ARG A 57 -3.09 -7.39 2.91
CA ARG A 57 -2.75 -6.24 3.75
C ARG A 57 -2.04 -6.83 4.94
N ASP A 58 -0.72 -6.82 4.90
CA ASP A 58 0.11 -7.11 6.06
C ASP A 58 -0.28 -6.08 7.11
N ARG A 59 -1.15 -6.49 8.03
CA ARG A 59 -1.71 -5.63 9.09
C ARG A 59 -0.65 -5.41 10.19
N GLY A 60 0.60 -5.13 9.80
CA GLY A 60 1.79 -5.32 10.63
C GLY A 60 2.89 -4.27 10.49
N ALA A 61 2.64 -3.13 9.85
CA ALA A 61 3.53 -1.95 9.92
C ALA A 61 2.80 -0.82 10.65
N SER A 62 2.45 -1.07 11.91
CA SER A 62 2.14 -0.02 12.87
C SER A 62 3.41 0.22 13.68
N ASP A 63 4.42 0.84 13.05
CA ASP A 63 5.55 1.42 13.76
C ASP A 63 5.05 2.66 14.50
N GLY A 64 4.39 2.40 15.63
CA GLY A 64 4.06 3.38 16.65
C GLY A 64 5.13 3.36 17.73
N ASP A 65 6.40 3.53 17.38
CA ASP A 65 7.42 3.92 18.35
C ASP A 65 7.41 5.45 18.44
N THR A 66 6.54 5.98 19.30
CA THR A 66 6.70 7.36 19.79
C THR A 66 7.44 7.26 21.11
N PRO A 67 8.71 7.71 21.20
CA PRO A 67 9.40 7.80 22.46
C PRO A 67 8.64 8.79 23.33
N ARG A 68 8.00 8.30 24.38
CA ARG A 68 7.30 9.11 25.37
C ARG A 68 8.36 9.89 26.15
N GLU A 69 8.61 11.10 25.68
CA GLU A 69 9.46 12.11 26.30
C GLU A 69 9.11 12.23 27.79
N SER A 70 10.07 11.85 28.64
CA SER A 70 9.97 11.88 30.09
C SER A 70 10.11 13.33 30.56
N ALA A 71 9.00 14.02 30.76
CA ALA A 71 9.00 15.32 31.43
C ALA A 71 9.18 15.12 32.95
N PRO A 72 10.18 15.76 33.60
CA PRO A 72 10.32 15.72 35.04
C PRO A 72 9.30 16.67 35.68
N HIS A 73 8.50 16.12 36.59
CA HIS A 73 7.56 16.85 37.43
C HIS A 73 8.35 17.61 38.50
N LEU A 74 8.68 18.89 38.24
CA LEU A 74 9.13 19.80 39.28
C LEU A 74 7.92 20.21 40.15
N ARG A 75 7.97 19.81 41.42
CA ARG A 75 7.02 20.20 42.47
C ARG A 75 7.14 21.70 42.77
N PRO A 76 6.05 22.44 43.00
CA PRO A 76 6.17 23.77 43.58
C PRO A 76 6.54 23.66 45.06
N VAL A 77 7.68 24.26 45.43
CA VAL A 77 8.04 24.56 46.82
C VAL A 77 7.17 25.73 47.27
N VAL A 78 6.26 25.49 48.21
CA VAL A 78 5.62 26.55 48.99
C VAL A 78 6.60 26.98 50.09
N SER A 79 7.11 28.20 49.97
CA SER A 79 7.98 28.84 50.96
C SER A 79 7.57 30.30 51.18
N GLY A 80 7.43 30.67 52.46
CA GLY A 80 7.49 32.05 52.98
C GLY A 80 6.16 32.80 52.97
N ALA A 81 5.48 33.07 54.10
CA ALA A 81 5.86 33.91 55.24
C ALA A 81 5.96 35.42 54.91
N ARG A 82 4.98 36.20 55.41
CA ARG A 82 4.97 37.63 55.82
C ARG A 82 3.53 38.16 55.69
N ALA A 83 2.97 38.97 56.58
CA ALA A 83 3.48 39.75 57.71
C ALA A 83 2.40 39.83 58.80
#